data_AF-A0A1I2C7X1-F1
#
_entry.id   AF-A0A1I2C7X1-F1
#
_cell.length_a   1.000
_cell.length_b   1.000
_cell.length_c   1.000
_cell.angle_alpha   90.00
_cell.angle_beta   90.00
_cell.angle_gamma   90.00
#
_symmetry.space_group_name_H-M   'P 1'
#
loop_
_entity.id
_entity.type
_entity.pdbx_description
1 polymer ?
#
loop_
_entity_poly.entity_id
_entity_poly.type
_entity_poly.pdbx_seq_one_letter_code
_entity_poly.pdbx_strand_id
1 'polypeptide(L)'
;IVNTVSTNLILRTKEFAVLKAIGMTQKEIRKMIILEGVFYGLFAAVYGVMIGTALNFGIHRLFMDAVEIAWAIPWLSIGFAFIGAIITTLIATVWPMYRLNKASIVDSLGREN
;
A
#
# COMPACT_ATOMS: atom_id res chain seq x y z
N ILE A 1 13.41 7.68 14.32
CA ILE A 1 12.70 7.72 13.01
C ILE A 1 13.70 7.66 11.85
N VAL A 2 14.55 8.68 11.60
CA VAL A 2 15.54 8.65 10.50
C VAL A 2 16.50 7.46 10.62
N ASN A 3 17.11 7.25 11.80
CA ASN A 3 18.04 6.15 12.02
C ASN A 3 17.38 4.76 11.86
N THR A 4 16.17 4.60 12.38
CA THR A 4 15.37 3.36 12.29
C THR A 4 14.92 3.04 10.86
N VAL A 5 14.55 4.06 10.08
CA VAL A 5 14.20 3.91 8.66
C VAL A 5 15.45 3.55 7.87
N SER A 6 16.59 4.18 8.12
CA SER A 6 17.87 3.83 7.50
C SER A 6 18.27 2.37 7.78
N THR A 7 18.17 1.92 9.03
CA THR A 7 18.44 0.51 9.37
C THR A 7 17.48 -0.46 8.66
N ASN A 8 16.18 -0.15 8.59
CA ASN A 8 15.21 -0.97 7.87
C ASN A 8 15.49 -1.04 6.36
N LEU A 9 15.93 0.07 5.75
CA LEU A 9 16.29 0.10 4.33
C LEU A 9 17.52 -0.76 4.03
N ILE A 10 18.52 -0.74 4.93
CA ILE A 10 19.72 -1.57 4.80
C ILE A 10 19.37 -3.06 4.91
N LEU A 11 18.48 -3.44 5.84
CA LEU A 11 18.02 -4.82 6.01
C LEU A 11 17.34 -5.36 4.74
N ARG A 12 16.37 -4.62 4.18
CA ARG A 12 15.71 -5.03 2.92
C ARG A 12 16.70 -5.15 1.75
N THR A 13 17.72 -4.31 1.70
CA THR A 13 18.75 -4.40 0.66
C THR A 13 19.59 -5.67 0.80
N LYS A 14 19.94 -6.06 2.05
CA LYS A 14 20.64 -7.32 2.32
C LYS A 14 19.76 -8.54 2.01
N GLU A 15 18.47 -8.51 2.34
CA GLU A 15 17.52 -9.58 1.98
C GLU A 15 17.45 -9.78 0.46
N PHE A 16 17.35 -8.70 -0.32
CA PHE A 16 17.36 -8.80 -1.79
C PHE A 16 18.70 -9.30 -2.34
N ALA A 17 19.82 -8.95 -1.71
CA ALA A 17 21.14 -9.46 -2.08
C ALA A 17 21.26 -10.98 -1.81
N VAL A 18 20.74 -11.45 -0.68
CA VAL A 18 20.67 -12.88 -0.34
C VAL A 18 19.77 -13.63 -1.33
N LEU A 19 18.59 -13.11 -1.65
CA LEU A 19 17.69 -13.72 -2.63
C LEU A 19 18.34 -13.83 -4.02
N LYS A 20 19.07 -12.79 -4.46
CA LYS A 20 19.88 -12.86 -5.68
C LYS A 20 20.99 -13.91 -5.61
N ALA A 21 21.65 -14.07 -4.47
CA ALA A 21 22.71 -15.05 -4.29
C ALA A 21 22.22 -16.50 -4.41
N ILE A 22 20.93 -16.75 -4.10
CA ILE A 22 20.29 -18.07 -4.25
C ILE A 22 19.75 -18.27 -5.69
N GLY A 23 19.97 -17.32 -6.59
CA GLY A 23 19.65 -17.42 -8.02
C GLY A 23 18.35 -16.71 -8.44
N MET A 24 17.70 -15.97 -7.54
CA MET A 24 16.45 -15.29 -7.83
C MET A 24 16.67 -14.10 -8.78
N THR A 25 15.92 -14.06 -9.88
CA THR A 25 16.03 -13.02 -10.90
C THR A 25 15.35 -11.72 -10.46
N GLN A 26 15.77 -10.58 -11.03
CA GLN A 26 15.15 -9.28 -10.77
C GLN A 26 13.63 -9.24 -11.08
N LYS A 27 13.18 -10.08 -12.01
CA LYS A 27 11.75 -10.22 -12.34
C LYS A 27 10.97 -10.93 -11.24
N GLU A 28 11.56 -11.96 -10.62
CA GLU A 28 10.94 -12.72 -9.52
C GLU A 28 10.85 -11.89 -8.25
N ILE A 29 11.89 -11.12 -7.93
CA ILE A 29 11.86 -10.18 -6.79
C ILE A 29 10.75 -9.14 -6.98
N ARG A 30 10.63 -8.56 -8.18
CA ARG A 30 9.52 -7.64 -8.50
C ARG A 30 8.15 -8.31 -8.37
N LYS A 31 7.99 -9.54 -8.87
CA LYS A 31 6.75 -10.30 -8.76
C LYS A 31 6.37 -10.54 -7.30
N MET A 32 7.32 -10.96 -6.47
CA MET A 32 7.12 -11.21 -5.04
C MET A 32 6.60 -9.96 -4.32
N ILE A 33 7.24 -8.80 -4.55
CA ILE A 33 6.84 -7.54 -3.92
C ILE A 33 5.46 -7.07 -4.38
N ILE A 34 5.14 -7.25 -5.67
CA ILE A 34 3.79 -6.95 -6.18
C ILE A 34 2.76 -7.85 -5.48
N LEU A 35 3.07 -9.14 -5.32
CA LEU A 35 2.18 -10.10 -4.68
C LEU A 35 1.96 -9.76 -3.20
N GLU A 36 3.02 -9.39 -2.49
CA GLU A 36 2.96 -8.87 -1.11
C GLU A 36 2.08 -7.61 -1.03
N GLY A 37 2.27 -6.66 -1.96
CA GLY A 37 1.45 -5.45 -2.06
C GLY A 37 -0.03 -5.73 -2.34
N VAL A 38 -0.33 -6.71 -3.19
CA VAL A 38 -1.70 -7.15 -3.48
C VAL A 38 -2.36 -7.72 -2.24
N PHE A 39 -1.65 -8.55 -1.46
CA PHE A 39 -2.17 -9.05 -0.19
C PHE A 39 -2.47 -7.92 0.78
N TYR A 40 -1.54 -6.97 0.97
CA TYR A 40 -1.79 -5.80 1.82
C TYR A 40 -2.97 -4.96 1.34
N GLY A 41 -3.09 -4.73 0.02
CA GLY A 41 -4.22 -4.02 -0.59
C GLY A 41 -5.55 -4.73 -0.36
N LEU A 42 -5.58 -6.06 -0.45
CA LEU A 42 -6.77 -6.85 -0.20
C LEU A 42 -7.22 -6.72 1.27
N PHE A 43 -6.29 -6.86 2.22
CA PHE A 43 -6.59 -6.67 3.64
C PHE A 43 -7.07 -5.24 3.91
N ALA A 44 -6.38 -4.23 3.38
CA ALA A 44 -6.78 -2.83 3.52
C ALA A 44 -8.18 -2.55 2.97
N ALA A 45 -8.54 -3.14 1.81
CA ALA A 45 -9.86 -3.00 1.23
C ALA A 45 -10.95 -3.65 2.09
N VAL A 46 -10.72 -4.85 2.62
CA VAL A 46 -11.65 -5.54 3.52
C VAL A 46 -11.90 -4.73 4.80
N TYR A 47 -10.83 -4.26 5.46
CA TYR A 47 -10.95 -3.41 6.64
C TYR A 47 -11.60 -2.05 6.32
N GLY A 48 -11.26 -1.46 5.18
CA GLY A 48 -11.82 -0.19 4.73
C GLY A 48 -13.33 -0.26 4.50
N VAL A 49 -13.81 -1.34 3.87
CA VAL A 49 -15.25 -1.56 3.68
C VAL A 49 -15.93 -1.80 5.03
N MET A 50 -15.41 -2.68 5.88
CA MET A 50 -15.95 -2.94 7.22
C MET A 50 -16.11 -1.65 8.06
N ILE A 51 -15.04 -0.86 8.15
CA ILE A 51 -15.04 0.39 8.94
C ILE A 51 -15.90 1.45 8.26
N GLY A 52 -15.83 1.58 6.94
CA GLY A 52 -16.61 2.53 6.16
C GLY A 52 -18.11 2.29 6.27
N THR A 53 -18.55 1.03 6.20
CA THR A 53 -19.96 0.66 6.40
C THR A 53 -20.39 0.91 7.84
N ALA A 54 -19.57 0.60 8.84
CA ALA A 54 -19.89 0.87 10.24
C ALA A 54 -20.04 2.38 10.53
N LEU A 55 -19.14 3.20 9.99
CA LEU A 55 -19.22 4.67 10.07
C LEU A 55 -20.47 5.20 9.37
N ASN A 56 -20.76 4.72 8.16
CA ASN A 56 -21.94 5.11 7.40
C ASN A 56 -23.22 4.79 8.18
N PHE A 57 -23.31 3.60 8.77
CA PHE A 57 -24.43 3.19 9.62
C PHE A 57 -24.56 4.09 10.87
N GLY A 58 -23.44 4.43 11.51
CA GLY A 58 -23.43 5.34 12.66
C GLY A 58 -23.93 6.75 12.31
N ILE A 59 -23.47 7.29 11.18
CA ILE A 59 -23.94 8.59 10.66
C ILE A 59 -25.42 8.51 10.33
N HIS A 60 -25.87 7.45 9.64
CA HIS A 60 -27.28 7.30 9.29
C HIS A 60 -28.19 7.29 10.53
N ARG A 61 -27.77 6.60 11.60
CA ARG A 61 -28.51 6.55 12.87
C ARG A 61 -28.62 7.92 13.56
N LEU A 62 -27.63 8.80 13.40
CA LEU A 62 -27.64 10.16 13.95
C LEU A 62 -28.53 11.12 13.14
N PHE A 63 -28.73 10.85 11.84
CA PHE A 63 -29.54 11.68 10.94
C PHE A 63 -30.94 11.12 10.69
N MET A 64 -31.32 9.99 11.31
CA MET A 64 -32.63 9.35 11.16
C MET A 64 -33.81 10.26 11.51
N ASP A 65 -33.65 11.21 12.44
CA ASP A 65 -34.72 12.11 12.88
C ASP A 65 -34.89 13.34 11.97
N ALA A 66 -33.95 13.63 11.07
CA ALA A 66 -33.88 14.90 10.33
C ALA A 66 -34.35 14.82 8.88
N VAL A 67 -34.25 13.66 8.21
CA VAL A 67 -34.57 13.55 6.78
C VAL A 67 -35.11 12.15 6.44
N GLU A 68 -36.32 12.08 5.85
CA GLU A 68 -36.87 10.88 5.20
C GLU A 68 -36.10 10.57 3.90
N ILE A 69 -34.83 10.20 4.01
CA ILE A 69 -34.05 9.75 2.85
C ILE A 69 -34.27 8.25 2.72
N ALA A 70 -34.90 7.83 1.62
CA ALA A 70 -34.96 6.44 1.24
C ALA A 70 -33.55 5.83 1.29
N TRP A 71 -33.40 4.68 1.95
CA TRP A 71 -32.12 3.99 2.15
C TRP A 71 -31.52 3.52 0.82
N ALA A 72 -30.88 4.44 0.10
CA ALA A 72 -30.20 4.15 -1.15
C ALA A 72 -28.71 4.03 -0.83
N ILE A 73 -28.21 2.79 -0.78
CA ILE A 73 -26.78 2.53 -0.66
C ILE A 73 -26.08 3.17 -1.87
N PRO A 74 -25.19 4.17 -1.70
CA PRO A 74 -24.53 4.82 -2.82
C PRO A 74 -23.39 3.92 -3.32
N TRP A 75 -23.74 2.96 -4.18
CA TRP A 75 -22.80 2.01 -4.80
C TRP A 75 -21.63 2.69 -5.52
N LEU A 76 -21.87 3.88 -6.11
CA LEU A 76 -20.80 4.67 -6.74
C LEU A 76 -19.76 5.15 -5.73
N SER A 77 -20.17 5.63 -4.56
CA SER A 77 -19.26 6.11 -3.51
C SER A 77 -18.41 4.97 -2.95
N ILE A 78 -19.03 3.79 -2.78
CA ILE A 78 -18.31 2.57 -2.37
C ILE A 78 -17.31 2.17 -3.46
N GLY A 79 -17.70 2.24 -4.73
CA GLY A 79 -16.81 1.99 -5.87
C GLY A 79 -15.59 2.91 -5.89
N PHE A 80 -15.78 4.23 -5.73
CA PHE A 80 -14.68 5.19 -5.66
C PHE A 80 -13.78 4.97 -4.44
N ALA A 81 -14.35 4.65 -3.27
CA ALA A 81 -13.57 4.36 -2.08
C ALA A 81 -12.72 3.08 -2.25
N PHE A 82 -13.28 2.04 -2.89
CA PHE A 82 -12.58 0.79 -3.17
C PHE A 82 -11.43 1.00 -4.15
N ILE A 83 -11.68 1.71 -5.25
CA ILE A 83 -10.66 2.07 -6.23
C ILE A 83 -9.56 2.93 -5.58
N GLY A 84 -9.94 3.93 -4.77
CA GLY A 84 -9.00 4.78 -4.04
C GLY A 84 -8.11 4.01 -3.06
N ALA A 85 -8.68 3.05 -2.33
CA ALA A 85 -7.93 2.21 -1.40
C ALA A 85 -6.91 1.31 -2.14
N ILE A 86 -7.30 0.74 -3.29
CA ILE A 86 -6.38 -0.07 -4.11
C ILE A 86 -5.25 0.79 -4.67
N ILE A 87 -5.56 1.97 -5.22
CA ILE A 87 -4.55 2.88 -5.78
C ILE A 87 -3.58 3.35 -4.70
N THR A 88 -4.08 3.80 -3.55
CA THR A 88 -3.21 4.29 -2.46
C THR A 88 -2.30 3.20 -1.91
N THR A 89 -2.80 1.96 -1.78
CA THR A 89 -1.98 0.83 -1.34
C THR A 89 -0.93 0.44 -2.38
N LEU A 90 -1.29 0.39 -3.67
CA LEU A 90 -0.34 0.16 -4.76
C LEU A 90 0.75 1.24 -4.79
N ILE A 91 0.39 2.51 -4.65
CA ILE A 91 1.35 3.61 -4.57
C ILE A 91 2.25 3.42 -3.34
N ALA A 92 1.69 3.13 -2.16
CA ALA A 92 2.47 2.94 -0.94
C ALA A 92 3.44 1.76 -1.02
N THR A 93 3.11 0.68 -1.73
CA THR A 93 4.03 -0.46 -1.94
C THR A 93 5.08 -0.17 -3.01
N VAL A 94 4.69 0.47 -4.12
CA VAL A 94 5.59 0.69 -5.27
C VAL A 94 6.53 1.88 -5.04
N TRP A 95 6.10 2.91 -4.34
CA TRP A 95 6.86 4.12 -4.03
C TRP A 95 8.20 3.86 -3.31
N PRO A 96 8.26 3.11 -2.19
CA PRO A 96 9.53 2.79 -1.54
C PRO A 96 10.44 1.98 -2.46
N MET A 97 9.90 1.11 -3.32
CA MET A 97 10.67 0.34 -4.29
C MET A 97 11.34 1.22 -5.35
N TYR A 98 10.64 2.22 -5.87
CA TYR A 98 11.20 3.21 -6.80
C TYR A 98 12.25 4.08 -6.12
N ARG A 99 11.97 4.50 -4.88
CA ARG A 99 12.90 5.33 -4.11
C ARG A 99 14.20 4.56 -3.77
N LEU A 100 14.11 3.26 -3.48
CA LEU A 100 15.25 2.37 -3.27
C LEU A 100 16.10 2.18 -4.53
N ASN A 101 15.48 2.02 -5.71
CA ASN A 101 16.22 1.96 -6.98
C ASN A 101 16.97 3.27 -7.28
N LYS A 102 16.34 4.44 -7.05
CA LYS A 102 17.02 5.72 -7.22
C LYS A 102 18.14 5.93 -6.20
N ALA A 103 17.94 5.56 -4.94
CA ALA A 103 18.98 5.65 -3.92
C ALA A 103 20.18 4.75 -4.26
N SER A 104 19.93 3.51 -4.73
CA SER A 104 21.01 2.60 -5.16
C SER A 104 21.79 3.11 -6.38
N ILE A 105 21.14 3.79 -7.34
CA ILE A 105 21.81 4.35 -8.52
C ILE A 105 22.64 5.59 -8.14
N VAL A 106 22.12 6.44 -7.25
CA VAL A 106 22.83 7.65 -6.81
C VAL A 106 24.00 7.30 -5.88
N ASP A 107 23.87 6.31 -4.99
CA ASP A 107 24.98 5.82 -4.16
C ASP A 107 26.01 5.02 -4.97
N SER A 108 25.63 4.37 -6.07
CA SER A 108 26.60 3.71 -6.96
C SER A 108 27.41 4.72 -7.77
N LEU A 109 26.84 5.89 -8.11
CA LEU A 109 27.54 6.96 -8.81
C LEU A 109 28.36 7.85 -7.86
N GLY A 110 27.94 8.01 -6.60
CA GLY A 110 28.68 8.77 -5.59
C GLY A 110 29.90 8.06 -4.99
N ARG A 111 30.11 6.78 -5.34
CA ARG A 111 31.30 6.00 -4.93
C ARG A 111 32.43 5.99 -5.96
N GLU A 112 32.27 6.70 -7.08
CA GLU A 112 33.29 6.81 -8.14
C GLU A 112 33.84 8.24 -8.30
N ASN A 113 33.92 9.02 -7.22
CA ASN A 113 34.77 10.23 -7.14
C ASN A 113 35.39 10.36 -5.74
#